data_AF-A0A5C9E4C2-F1
#
_entry.id   AF-A0A5C9E4C2-F1
#
_cell.length_a   1.000
_cell.length_b   1.000
_cell.length_c   1.000
_cell.angle_alpha   90.00
_cell.angle_beta   90.00
_cell.angle_gamma   90.00
#
_symmetry.space_group_name_H-M   'P 1'
#
loop_
_entity.id
_entity.type
_entity.pdbx_description
1 polymer ?
#
loop_
_entity_poly.entity_id
_entity_poly.type
_entity_poly.pdbx_seq_one_letter_code
_entity_poly.pdbx_strand_id
1 'polypeptide(L)'
;MNKLSHMLFAFSLFFAIYSLIYAFSVWQSDFGTLLDMLSYFLAGGIVATLLVPVLYYKAPHKGMRARTTSNRGAVGAMTFIAFCFGSLGGTIIYQWISGVPIVGNISIFMGALMTVVGALMPDWDIPLLGISRHRNVIFHSFLLPFIIVMTTVLNAAINIATSTTFSVGAHIEYYIAALFLIGYASHLYLDIFPSDASPLEILWRAANPTDQAPTGLKRLGPIYISKKRARGWLVGNATLLVMLALALLGLYFYNLPAPT
;
A
#
# COMPACT_ATOMS: atom_id res chain seq x y z
N MET A 1 9.68 -7.29 -11.02
CA MET A 1 9.50 -5.84 -11.20
C MET A 1 10.61 -5.13 -10.45
N ASN A 2 10.99 -3.90 -10.81
CA ASN A 2 12.05 -3.20 -10.07
C ASN A 2 11.56 -2.70 -8.69
N LYS A 3 12.48 -2.47 -7.76
CA LYS A 3 12.19 -2.00 -6.38
C LYS A 3 11.40 -0.67 -6.35
N LEU A 4 11.65 0.22 -7.32
CA LEU A 4 10.97 1.51 -7.41
C LEU A 4 9.47 1.36 -7.73
N SER A 5 9.10 0.40 -8.56
CA SER A 5 7.70 0.09 -8.89
C SER A 5 6.95 -0.37 -7.65
N HIS A 6 7.58 -1.24 -6.85
CA HIS A 6 7.05 -1.69 -5.57
C HIS A 6 6.85 -0.54 -4.61
N MET A 7 7.85 0.34 -4.48
CA MET A 7 7.76 1.53 -3.64
C MET A 7 6.62 2.45 -4.08
N LEU A 8 6.48 2.81 -5.36
CA LEU A 8 5.44 3.77 -5.78
C LEU A 8 4.02 3.23 -5.63
N PHE A 9 3.78 1.95 -5.92
CA PHE A 9 2.46 1.38 -5.70
C PHE A 9 2.15 1.28 -4.20
N ALA A 10 3.13 0.90 -3.38
CA ALA A 10 3.01 0.96 -1.92
C ALA A 10 2.68 2.37 -1.43
N PHE A 11 3.38 3.38 -1.95
CA PHE A 11 3.10 4.79 -1.65
C PHE A 11 1.68 5.20 -2.04
N SER A 12 1.18 4.77 -3.19
CA SER A 12 -0.20 5.08 -3.58
C SER A 12 -1.24 4.48 -2.62
N LEU A 13 -1.05 3.22 -2.20
CA LEU A 13 -1.89 2.56 -1.20
C LEU A 13 -1.76 3.22 0.18
N PHE A 14 -0.55 3.61 0.58
CA PHE A 14 -0.32 4.41 1.78
C PHE A 14 -1.12 5.70 1.73
N PHE A 15 -1.05 6.47 0.65
CA PHE A 15 -1.75 7.76 0.55
C PHE A 15 -3.27 7.61 0.58
N ALA A 16 -3.83 6.59 -0.08
CA ALA A 16 -5.26 6.29 -0.03
C ALA A 16 -5.75 5.88 1.37
N ILE A 17 -4.88 5.33 2.21
CA ILE A 17 -5.21 4.93 3.58
C ILE A 17 -4.90 6.04 4.56
N TYR A 18 -3.85 6.83 4.31
CA TYR A 18 -3.52 8.01 5.09
C TYR A 18 -4.63 9.06 5.02
N SER A 19 -5.38 9.14 3.91
CA SER A 19 -6.61 9.96 3.83
C SER A 19 -7.71 9.53 4.82
N LEU A 20 -7.68 8.32 5.38
CA LEU A 20 -8.58 7.94 6.47
C LEU A 20 -8.27 8.68 7.76
N ILE A 21 -7.01 9.05 8.00
CA ILE A 21 -6.63 9.88 9.15
C ILE A 21 -7.20 11.28 9.00
N TYR A 22 -7.11 11.84 7.79
CA TYR A 22 -7.77 13.11 7.49
C TYR A 22 -9.28 13.01 7.66
N ALA A 23 -9.91 11.94 7.15
CA ALA A 23 -11.33 11.69 7.34
C ALA A 23 -11.70 11.66 8.82
N PHE A 24 -10.95 10.91 9.63
CA PHE A 24 -11.16 10.81 11.07
C PHE A 24 -10.98 12.17 11.76
N SER A 25 -9.96 12.93 11.37
CA SER A 25 -9.71 14.28 11.90
C SER A 25 -10.86 15.24 11.61
N VAL A 26 -11.42 15.19 10.40
CA VAL A 26 -12.59 15.97 10.01
C VAL A 26 -13.84 15.53 10.75
N TRP A 27 -14.03 14.21 10.91
CA TRP A 27 -15.17 13.67 11.65
C TRP A 27 -15.20 14.09 13.12
N GLN A 28 -14.03 14.23 13.75
CA GLN A 28 -13.86 14.70 15.13
C GLN A 28 -13.87 16.22 15.27
N SER A 29 -13.94 16.97 14.16
CA SER A 29 -13.77 18.43 14.16
C SER A 29 -15.11 19.15 13.98
N ASP A 30 -15.26 20.28 14.68
CA ASP A 30 -16.36 21.23 14.45
C ASP A 30 -16.13 22.13 13.21
N PHE A 31 -14.93 22.11 12.62
CA PHE A 31 -14.50 23.05 11.57
C PHE A 31 -14.76 22.55 10.14
N GLY A 32 -15.27 21.33 9.96
CA GLY A 32 -15.43 20.76 8.62
C GLY A 32 -16.45 19.62 8.55
N THR A 33 -16.76 19.19 7.33
CA THR A 33 -17.65 18.05 7.10
C THR A 33 -16.96 16.97 6.27
N LEU A 34 -17.30 15.70 6.56
CA LEU A 34 -16.83 14.56 5.76
C LEU A 34 -17.24 14.65 4.29
N LEU A 35 -18.42 15.24 4.03
CA LEU A 35 -18.94 15.39 2.67
C LEU A 35 -18.08 16.37 1.87
N ASP A 36 -17.71 17.50 2.48
CA ASP A 36 -16.83 18.47 1.85
C ASP A 36 -15.46 17.85 1.59
N MET A 37 -14.85 17.20 2.59
CA MET A 37 -13.57 16.52 2.40
C MET A 37 -13.63 15.47 1.29
N LEU A 38 -14.72 14.69 1.22
CA LEU A 38 -14.92 13.68 0.17
C LEU A 38 -14.94 14.33 -1.22
N SER A 39 -15.57 15.50 -1.37
CA SER A 39 -15.60 16.21 -2.66
C SER A 39 -14.18 16.60 -3.12
N TYR A 40 -13.33 17.10 -2.21
CA TYR A 40 -11.93 17.43 -2.51
C TYR A 40 -11.10 16.19 -2.80
N PHE A 41 -11.27 15.12 -2.02
CA PHE A 41 -10.64 13.82 -2.23
C PHE A 41 -10.95 13.27 -3.64
N LEU A 42 -12.22 13.27 -4.04
CA LEU A 42 -12.65 12.80 -5.35
C LEU A 42 -12.18 13.73 -6.47
N ALA A 43 -12.34 15.05 -6.32
CA ALA A 43 -11.93 16.03 -7.32
C ALA A 43 -10.43 15.96 -7.59
N GLY A 44 -9.60 15.92 -6.54
CA GLY A 44 -8.15 15.78 -6.67
C GLY A 44 -7.77 14.49 -7.40
N GLY A 45 -8.38 13.35 -7.02
CA GLY A 45 -8.12 12.07 -7.67
C GLY A 45 -8.52 12.05 -9.14
N ILE A 46 -9.68 12.62 -9.48
CA ILE A 46 -10.16 12.73 -10.87
C ILE A 46 -9.21 13.62 -11.69
N VAL A 47 -8.86 14.81 -11.20
CA VAL A 47 -7.98 15.75 -11.91
C VAL A 47 -6.61 15.14 -12.19
N ALA A 48 -5.99 14.49 -11.21
CA ALA A 48 -4.71 13.81 -11.42
C ALA A 48 -4.83 12.64 -12.41
N THR A 49 -5.95 11.90 -12.37
CA THR A 49 -6.21 10.80 -13.32
C THR A 49 -6.27 11.27 -14.77
N LEU A 50 -6.70 12.51 -15.05
CA LEU A 50 -6.71 13.08 -16.39
C LEU A 50 -5.31 13.22 -17.01
N LEU A 51 -4.24 13.14 -16.20
CA LEU A 51 -2.86 13.15 -16.69
C LEU A 51 -2.40 11.79 -17.22
N VAL A 52 -3.09 10.69 -16.88
CA VAL A 52 -2.70 9.32 -17.25
C VAL A 52 -2.60 9.13 -18.77
N PRO A 53 -3.54 9.60 -19.61
CA PRO A 53 -3.38 9.52 -21.07
C PRO A 53 -2.11 10.20 -21.58
N VAL A 54 -1.74 11.35 -20.99
CA VAL A 54 -0.52 12.10 -21.36
C VAL A 54 0.73 11.32 -20.94
N LEU A 55 0.77 10.79 -19.71
CA LEU A 55 1.86 9.95 -19.22
C LEU A 55 2.03 8.69 -20.05
N TYR A 56 0.91 8.04 -20.41
CA TYR A 56 0.91 6.85 -21.26
C TYR A 56 1.39 7.14 -22.69
N TYR A 57 1.03 8.30 -23.26
CA TYR A 57 1.43 8.67 -24.62
C TYR A 57 2.89 9.14 -24.72
N LYS A 58 3.40 9.80 -23.66
CA LYS A 58 4.81 10.21 -23.54
C LYS A 58 5.74 9.06 -23.12
N ALA A 59 5.20 7.87 -22.87
CA ALA A 59 5.99 6.70 -22.57
C ALA A 59 7.00 6.38 -23.70
N PRO A 60 8.29 6.16 -23.39
CA PRO A 60 9.37 5.99 -24.38
C PRO A 60 9.22 4.79 -25.35
N HIS A 61 8.23 3.91 -25.15
CA HIS A 61 8.10 2.61 -25.83
C HIS A 61 6.89 2.58 -26.76
N LYS A 62 6.41 3.75 -27.19
CA LYS A 62 5.21 3.93 -28.02
C LYS A 62 5.17 3.06 -29.29
N GLY A 63 6.33 2.65 -29.82
CA GLY A 63 6.47 1.83 -31.02
C GLY A 63 6.64 0.31 -30.82
N MET A 64 6.68 -0.22 -29.59
CA MET A 64 6.87 -1.66 -29.39
C MET A 64 5.59 -2.46 -29.67
N ARG A 65 5.67 -3.48 -30.56
CA ARG A 65 4.55 -4.37 -30.94
C ARG A 65 4.00 -5.24 -29.80
N ALA A 66 4.69 -5.35 -28.67
CA ALA A 66 4.28 -6.12 -27.49
C ALA A 66 3.15 -5.47 -26.65
N ARG A 67 2.30 -4.65 -27.28
CA ARG A 67 1.20 -3.91 -26.66
C ARG A 67 -0.06 -4.78 -26.52
N THR A 68 0.02 -5.94 -25.86
CA THR A 68 -1.14 -6.84 -25.64
C THR A 68 -1.42 -6.99 -24.15
N THR A 69 -2.70 -6.90 -23.72
CA THR A 69 -3.26 -7.11 -22.35
C THR A 69 -2.56 -6.45 -21.14
N SER A 70 -1.23 -6.41 -21.04
CA SER A 70 -0.44 -5.64 -20.06
C SER A 70 -0.65 -4.14 -20.14
N ASN A 71 -1.01 -3.60 -21.32
CA ASN A 71 -1.41 -2.20 -21.45
C ASN A 71 -2.64 -1.80 -20.64
N ARG A 72 -3.67 -2.65 -20.59
CA ARG A 72 -4.88 -2.35 -19.81
C ARG A 72 -4.60 -2.42 -18.32
N GLY A 73 -3.75 -3.37 -17.89
CA GLY A 73 -3.24 -3.45 -16.53
C GLY A 73 -2.40 -2.24 -16.14
N ALA A 74 -1.50 -1.80 -17.03
CA ALA A 74 -0.65 -0.63 -16.81
C ALA A 74 -1.45 0.67 -16.72
N VAL A 75 -2.41 0.88 -17.62
CA VAL A 75 -3.31 2.03 -17.56
C VAL A 75 -4.12 1.99 -16.27
N GLY A 76 -4.65 0.83 -15.87
CA GLY A 76 -5.35 0.67 -14.60
C GLY A 76 -4.47 1.01 -13.38
N ALA A 77 -3.22 0.54 -13.35
CA ALA A 77 -2.27 0.85 -12.28
C ALA A 77 -1.89 2.34 -12.25
N MET A 78 -1.67 2.97 -13.41
CA MET A 78 -1.42 4.41 -13.49
C MET A 78 -2.61 5.23 -13.03
N THR A 79 -3.82 4.86 -13.45
CA THR A 79 -5.06 5.48 -13.00
C THR A 79 -5.19 5.38 -11.49
N PHE A 80 -4.96 4.21 -10.92
CA PHE A 80 -5.02 4.02 -9.48
C PHE A 80 -3.99 4.89 -8.75
N ILE A 81 -2.72 4.86 -9.15
CA ILE A 81 -1.66 5.68 -8.55
C ILE A 81 -2.00 7.16 -8.67
N ALA A 82 -2.33 7.64 -9.88
CA ALA A 82 -2.66 9.04 -10.11
C ALA A 82 -3.86 9.48 -9.27
N PHE A 83 -4.89 8.64 -9.17
CA PHE A 83 -6.04 8.88 -8.31
C PHE A 83 -5.62 9.03 -6.86
N CYS A 84 -4.86 8.09 -6.29
CA CYS A 84 -4.42 8.16 -4.89
C CYS A 84 -3.60 9.41 -4.57
N PHE A 85 -2.64 9.76 -5.43
CA PHE A 85 -1.83 10.97 -5.27
C PHE A 85 -2.66 12.24 -5.39
N GLY A 86 -3.55 12.28 -6.39
CA GLY A 86 -4.47 13.40 -6.58
C GLY A 86 -5.42 13.58 -5.40
N SER A 87 -5.97 12.48 -4.89
CA SER A 87 -6.86 12.47 -3.74
C SER A 87 -6.17 12.95 -2.46
N LEU A 88 -4.91 12.59 -2.24
CA LEU A 88 -4.11 13.18 -1.17
C LEU A 88 -3.95 14.68 -1.36
N GLY A 89 -3.59 15.13 -2.57
CA GLY A 89 -3.47 16.55 -2.89
C GLY A 89 -4.76 17.33 -2.60
N GLY A 90 -5.90 16.79 -3.02
CA GLY A 90 -7.22 17.35 -2.70
C GLY A 90 -7.48 17.41 -1.19
N THR A 91 -7.14 16.34 -0.47
CA THR A 91 -7.28 16.28 0.99
C THR A 91 -6.41 17.32 1.71
N ILE A 92 -5.16 17.54 1.26
CA ILE A 92 -4.27 18.58 1.79
C ILE A 92 -4.83 19.98 1.52
N ILE A 93 -5.36 20.23 0.31
CA ILE A 93 -6.00 21.51 -0.02
C ILE A 93 -7.21 21.75 0.89
N TYR A 94 -8.05 20.73 1.10
CA TYR A 94 -9.18 20.84 2.02
C TYR A 94 -8.73 21.16 3.44
N GLN A 95 -7.69 20.47 3.93
CA GLN A 95 -7.12 20.74 5.25
C GLN A 95 -6.65 22.20 5.36
N TRP A 96 -5.94 22.69 4.35
CA TRP A 96 -5.46 24.08 4.30
C TRP A 96 -6.60 25.09 4.39
N ILE A 97 -7.72 24.83 3.71
CA ILE A 97 -8.89 25.74 3.68
C ILE A 97 -9.70 25.65 4.98
N SER A 98 -9.98 24.43 5.44
CA SER A 98 -10.83 24.20 6.61
C SER A 98 -10.12 24.48 7.94
N GLY A 99 -8.78 24.46 7.97
CA GLY A 99 -7.99 24.62 9.19
C GLY A 99 -8.09 23.43 10.14
N VAL A 100 -8.69 22.30 9.71
CA VAL A 100 -8.84 21.10 10.53
C VAL A 100 -7.45 20.54 10.88
N PRO A 101 -7.09 20.42 12.18
CA PRO A 101 -5.84 19.81 12.59
C PRO A 101 -5.89 18.30 12.34
N ILE A 102 -4.78 17.70 11.91
CA ILE A 102 -4.69 16.24 11.75
C ILE A 102 -4.52 15.60 13.12
N VAL A 103 -5.45 14.71 13.47
CA VAL A 103 -5.39 13.86 14.65
C VAL A 103 -4.62 12.60 14.30
N GLY A 104 -3.38 12.48 14.79
CA GLY A 104 -2.55 11.30 14.56
C GLY A 104 -1.16 11.41 15.19
N ASN A 105 -0.68 10.30 15.76
CA ASN A 105 0.57 10.27 16.52
C ASN A 105 1.80 9.85 15.68
N ILE A 106 1.61 9.54 14.40
CA ILE A 106 2.70 9.16 13.49
C ILE A 106 2.76 10.16 12.36
N SER A 107 3.93 10.76 12.17
CA SER A 107 4.19 11.65 11.05
C SER A 107 3.99 10.92 9.72
N ILE A 108 3.54 11.65 8.70
CA ILE A 108 3.37 11.10 7.35
C ILE A 108 4.67 10.44 6.83
N PHE A 109 5.83 10.96 7.23
CA PHE A 109 7.13 10.44 6.85
C PHE A 109 7.41 9.06 7.47
N MET A 110 7.16 8.90 8.77
CA MET A 110 7.33 7.60 9.43
C MET A 110 6.33 6.57 8.90
N GLY A 111 5.10 7.00 8.60
CA GLY A 111 4.11 6.11 8.01
C GLY A 111 4.48 5.64 6.59
N ALA A 112 4.99 6.57 5.77
CA ALA A 112 5.55 6.28 4.46
C ALA A 112 6.71 5.27 4.54
N LEU A 113 7.65 5.51 5.45
CA LEU A 113 8.79 4.62 5.67
C LEU A 113 8.32 3.19 6.01
N MET A 114 7.34 3.06 6.91
CA MET A 114 6.84 1.74 7.31
C MET A 114 6.11 1.00 6.20
N THR A 115 5.38 1.72 5.37
CA THR A 115 4.76 1.16 4.17
C THR A 115 5.84 0.68 3.18
N VAL A 116 6.91 1.46 2.96
CA VAL A 116 8.02 1.05 2.08
C VAL A 116 8.72 -0.19 2.60
N VAL A 117 9.01 -0.25 3.90
CA VAL A 117 9.63 -1.44 4.51
C VAL A 117 8.74 -2.67 4.32
N GLY A 118 7.43 -2.55 4.54
CA GLY A 118 6.47 -3.62 4.27
C GLY A 118 6.48 -4.06 2.80
N ALA A 119 6.54 -3.12 1.86
CA ALA A 119 6.54 -3.40 0.42
C ALA A 119 7.83 -4.03 -0.10
N LEU A 120 8.94 -3.89 0.63
CA LEU A 120 10.21 -4.52 0.27
C LEU A 120 10.39 -5.89 0.93
N MET A 121 9.66 -6.17 2.00
CA MET A 121 9.80 -7.40 2.78
C MET A 121 9.61 -8.69 1.95
N PRO A 122 8.65 -8.80 1.01
CA PRO A 122 8.52 -10.01 0.19
C PRO A 122 9.76 -10.37 -0.63
N ASP A 123 10.52 -9.36 -1.08
CA ASP A 123 11.77 -9.53 -1.83
C ASP A 123 12.97 -9.89 -0.93
N TRP A 124 12.79 -9.99 0.40
CA TRP A 124 13.88 -10.40 1.30
C TRP A 124 14.25 -11.87 1.14
N ASP A 125 13.43 -12.67 0.45
CA ASP A 125 13.80 -14.03 0.04
C ASP A 125 15.01 -14.05 -0.91
N ILE A 126 15.29 -12.97 -1.64
CA ILE A 126 16.47 -12.83 -2.50
C ILE A 126 17.77 -12.81 -1.66
N PRO A 127 18.01 -11.82 -0.77
CA PRO A 127 19.23 -11.79 0.04
C PRO A 127 19.29 -12.90 1.09
N LEU A 128 18.15 -13.31 1.66
CA LEU A 128 18.15 -14.28 2.77
C LEU A 128 18.19 -15.74 2.30
N LEU A 129 17.58 -16.05 1.16
CA LEU A 129 17.44 -17.43 0.68
C LEU A 129 18.12 -17.67 -0.68
N GLY A 130 18.73 -16.64 -1.28
CA GLY A 130 19.41 -16.72 -2.57
C GLY A 130 18.47 -16.99 -3.76
N ILE A 131 17.16 -16.70 -3.62
CA ILE A 131 16.17 -17.02 -4.63
C ILE A 131 15.99 -15.83 -5.58
N SER A 132 16.53 -15.90 -6.80
CA SER A 132 16.52 -14.75 -7.73
C SER A 132 15.48 -14.82 -8.86
N ARG A 133 14.88 -15.99 -9.12
CA ARG A 133 14.00 -16.21 -10.29
C ARG A 133 12.57 -16.60 -9.95
N HIS A 134 12.27 -16.77 -8.67
CA HIS A 134 10.99 -17.31 -8.22
C HIS A 134 10.56 -16.69 -6.90
N ARG A 135 9.26 -16.53 -6.70
CA ARG A 135 8.69 -16.02 -5.45
C ARG A 135 8.63 -17.12 -4.37
N ASN A 136 9.07 -16.82 -3.15
CA ASN A 136 8.98 -17.76 -2.03
C ASN A 136 7.59 -17.76 -1.38
N VAL A 137 7.01 -18.94 -1.14
CA VAL A 137 5.66 -19.08 -0.55
C VAL A 137 5.54 -18.44 0.84
N ILE A 138 6.58 -18.46 1.66
CA ILE A 138 6.57 -17.83 2.98
C ILE A 138 6.55 -16.31 2.84
N PHE A 139 7.49 -15.75 2.07
CA PHE A 139 7.65 -14.31 1.86
C PHE A 139 6.58 -13.68 0.96
N HIS A 140 5.79 -14.48 0.25
CA HIS A 140 4.69 -14.00 -0.59
C HIS A 140 3.32 -14.39 -0.03
N SER A 141 3.26 -14.76 1.25
CA SER A 141 2.02 -15.13 1.95
C SER A 141 1.69 -14.18 3.09
N PHE A 142 0.51 -14.37 3.69
CA PHE A 142 0.12 -13.69 4.91
C PHE A 142 0.87 -14.20 6.16
N LEU A 143 1.61 -15.32 6.09
CA LEU A 143 2.16 -15.99 7.28
C LEU A 143 3.12 -15.11 8.09
N LEU A 144 4.12 -14.53 7.43
CA LEU A 144 5.10 -13.69 8.13
C LEU A 144 4.44 -12.40 8.67
N PRO A 145 3.62 -11.67 7.89
CA PRO A 145 2.85 -10.55 8.42
C PRO A 145 1.91 -10.92 9.57
N PHE A 146 1.32 -12.11 9.56
CA PHE A 146 0.43 -12.58 10.62
C PHE A 146 1.14 -12.72 11.97
N ILE A 147 2.41 -13.14 11.97
CA ILE A 147 3.22 -13.19 13.20
C ILE A 147 3.42 -11.78 13.78
N ILE A 148 3.61 -10.78 12.91
CA ILE A 148 3.70 -9.37 13.32
C ILE A 148 2.38 -8.93 13.96
N VAL A 149 1.24 -9.20 13.31
CA VAL A 149 -0.10 -8.89 13.85
C VAL A 149 -0.31 -9.54 15.22
N MET A 150 0.00 -10.83 15.35
CA MET A 150 -0.15 -11.55 16.61
C MET A 150 0.69 -10.94 17.73
N THR A 151 1.96 -10.61 17.44
CA THR A 151 2.85 -9.97 18.40
C THR A 151 2.34 -8.58 18.80
N THR A 152 1.87 -7.77 17.84
CA THR A 152 1.29 -6.45 18.09
C THR A 152 0.04 -6.54 18.96
N VAL A 153 -0.89 -7.46 18.64
CA VAL A 153 -2.12 -7.63 19.42
C VAL A 153 -1.80 -8.12 20.84
N LEU A 154 -0.88 -9.08 20.99
CA LEU A 154 -0.46 -9.58 22.29
C LEU A 154 0.21 -8.48 23.13
N ASN A 155 1.15 -7.73 22.54
CA ASN A 155 1.83 -6.66 23.25
C ASN A 155 0.85 -5.56 23.68
N ALA A 156 -0.06 -5.15 22.79
CA ALA A 156 -1.08 -4.17 23.14
C ALA A 156 -2.03 -4.69 24.23
N ALA A 157 -2.45 -5.96 24.17
CA ALA A 157 -3.30 -6.57 25.19
C ALA A 157 -2.61 -6.62 26.58
N ILE A 158 -1.32 -6.98 26.63
CA ILE A 158 -0.54 -6.97 27.88
C ILE A 158 -0.43 -5.54 28.42
N ASN A 159 -0.13 -4.56 27.58
CA ASN A 159 -0.02 -3.15 28.01
C ASN A 159 -1.36 -2.64 28.56
N ILE A 160 -2.48 -2.92 27.89
CA ILE A 160 -3.82 -2.56 28.37
C ILE A 160 -4.14 -3.25 29.70
N ALA A 161 -3.79 -4.52 29.85
CA ALA A 161 -4.06 -5.29 31.07
C ALA A 161 -3.18 -4.88 32.27
N THR A 162 -2.01 -4.28 32.02
CA THR A 162 -1.02 -3.96 33.05
C THR A 162 -0.88 -2.47 33.34
N SER A 163 -1.39 -1.58 32.49
CA SER A 163 -1.38 -0.13 32.75
C SER A 163 -2.67 0.35 33.42
N THR A 164 -2.53 1.13 34.50
CA THR A 164 -3.64 1.80 35.20
C THR A 164 -4.04 3.13 34.54
N THR A 165 -3.26 3.59 33.57
CA THR A 165 -3.52 4.75 32.71
C THR A 165 -3.44 4.32 31.25
N PHE A 166 -4.28 4.91 30.38
CA PHE A 166 -4.21 4.68 28.94
C PHE A 166 -2.79 4.97 28.42
N SER A 167 -2.05 3.93 28.04
CA SER A 167 -0.68 4.03 27.54
C SER A 167 -0.71 4.65 26.13
N VAL A 168 -0.25 5.90 26.03
CA VAL A 168 -0.18 6.69 24.78
C VAL A 168 0.61 5.98 23.65
N GLY A 169 1.36 4.90 23.96
CA GLY A 169 2.16 4.13 23.00
C GLY A 169 1.52 2.86 22.46
N ALA A 170 0.68 2.15 23.21
CA ALA A 170 0.19 0.81 22.82
C ALA A 170 -0.65 0.83 21.54
N HIS A 171 -1.39 1.92 21.31
CA HIS A 171 -2.25 2.07 20.13
C HIS A 171 -1.46 2.45 18.87
N ILE A 172 -0.29 3.09 19.03
CA ILE A 172 0.56 3.46 17.90
C ILE A 172 1.06 2.22 17.16
N GLU A 173 1.29 1.11 17.88
CA GLU A 173 1.72 -0.15 17.28
C GLU A 173 0.69 -0.73 16.31
N TYR A 174 -0.60 -0.60 16.60
CA TYR A 174 -1.65 -0.98 15.65
C TYR A 174 -1.52 -0.22 14.34
N TYR A 175 -1.23 1.07 14.42
CA TYR A 175 -1.07 1.90 13.24
C TYR A 175 0.21 1.54 12.45
N ILE A 176 1.35 1.37 13.12
CA ILE A 176 2.61 0.94 12.49
C ILE A 176 2.44 -0.41 11.79
N ALA A 177 1.86 -1.39 12.49
CA ALA A 177 1.62 -2.71 11.95
C ALA A 177 0.69 -2.63 10.73
N ALA A 178 -0.41 -1.88 10.80
CA ALA A 178 -1.30 -1.68 9.67
C ALA A 178 -0.58 -1.13 8.43
N LEU A 179 0.26 -0.10 8.59
CA LEU A 179 1.02 0.48 7.48
C LEU A 179 2.01 -0.51 6.86
N PHE A 180 2.70 -1.29 7.70
CA PHE A 180 3.55 -2.39 7.23
C PHE A 180 2.75 -3.42 6.42
N LEU A 181 1.58 -3.85 6.90
CA LEU A 181 0.71 -4.80 6.21
C LEU A 181 0.24 -4.27 4.85
N ILE A 182 -0.08 -2.98 4.77
CA ILE A 182 -0.46 -2.33 3.51
C ILE A 182 0.70 -2.33 2.52
N GLY A 183 1.90 -1.99 2.99
CA GLY A 183 3.11 -2.11 2.20
C GLY A 183 3.27 -3.53 1.64
N TYR A 184 3.15 -4.52 2.51
CA TYR A 184 3.27 -5.93 2.13
C TYR A 184 2.19 -6.35 1.13
N ALA A 185 0.92 -5.99 1.38
CA ALA A 185 -0.20 -6.27 0.48
C ALA A 185 0.00 -5.62 -0.89
N SER A 186 0.53 -4.39 -0.92
CA SER A 186 0.81 -3.66 -2.16
C SER A 186 1.77 -4.44 -3.06
N HIS A 187 2.80 -5.05 -2.47
CA HIS A 187 3.76 -5.88 -3.18
C HIS A 187 3.07 -7.12 -3.76
N LEU A 188 2.28 -7.84 -2.95
CA LEU A 188 1.55 -9.03 -3.42
C LEU A 188 0.54 -8.69 -4.53
N TYR A 189 -0.12 -7.53 -4.45
CA TYR A 189 -1.01 -7.04 -5.49
C TYR A 189 -0.26 -6.70 -6.78
N LEU A 190 0.89 -6.03 -6.67
CA LEU A 190 1.74 -5.73 -7.83
C LEU A 190 2.19 -6.99 -8.54
N ASP A 191 2.48 -8.03 -7.77
CA ASP A 191 2.91 -9.32 -8.27
C ASP A 191 1.84 -10.09 -9.07
N ILE A 192 0.59 -9.62 -9.06
CA ILE A 192 -0.48 -10.12 -9.94
C ILE A 192 -0.35 -9.55 -11.35
N PHE A 193 0.13 -8.31 -11.46
CA PHE A 193 0.27 -7.66 -12.74
C PHE A 193 1.43 -8.31 -13.50
N PRO A 194 1.27 -8.53 -14.82
CA PRO A 194 2.38 -9.00 -15.62
C PRO A 194 3.48 -7.93 -15.56
N SER A 195 4.74 -8.34 -15.64
CA SER A 195 5.88 -7.48 -15.35
C SER A 195 5.96 -6.24 -16.23
N ASP A 196 5.54 -6.37 -17.46
CA ASP A 196 5.38 -5.30 -18.44
C ASP A 196 4.22 -4.33 -18.16
N ALA A 197 3.43 -4.55 -17.11
CA ALA A 197 2.32 -3.67 -16.72
C ALA A 197 2.67 -2.64 -15.63
N SER A 198 3.91 -2.61 -15.12
CA SER A 198 4.30 -1.54 -14.19
C SER A 198 4.48 -0.20 -14.92
N PRO A 199 3.85 0.90 -14.44
CA PRO A 199 4.05 2.26 -14.97
C PRO A 199 5.51 2.70 -15.00
N LEU A 200 6.29 2.24 -14.02
CA LEU A 200 7.71 2.56 -13.91
C LEU A 200 8.60 1.58 -14.65
N GLU A 201 8.16 0.36 -14.93
CA GLU A 201 8.90 -0.52 -15.84
C GLU A 201 8.85 0.04 -17.27
N ILE A 202 7.77 0.71 -17.65
CA ILE A 202 7.69 1.50 -18.89
C ILE A 202 8.71 2.66 -18.88
N LEU A 203 8.86 3.40 -17.78
CA LEU A 203 9.87 4.46 -17.68
C LEU A 203 11.30 3.92 -17.51
N TRP A 204 11.47 2.73 -16.93
CA TRP A 204 12.78 2.13 -16.59
C TRP A 204 13.35 1.24 -17.69
N ARG A 205 12.54 0.50 -18.45
CA ARG A 205 13.00 -0.12 -19.71
C ARG A 205 13.48 0.94 -20.71
N ALA A 206 13.24 2.24 -20.45
CA ALA A 206 13.86 3.34 -21.18
C ALA A 206 15.34 3.52 -20.82
N ALA A 207 15.71 3.20 -19.58
CA ALA A 207 17.07 3.33 -19.04
C ALA A 207 17.85 2.00 -19.07
N ASN A 208 17.17 0.85 -18.90
CA ASN A 208 17.81 -0.47 -18.98
C ASN A 208 16.87 -1.57 -19.54
N PRO A 209 16.99 -1.94 -20.83
CA PRO A 209 16.07 -2.85 -21.51
C PRO A 209 16.29 -4.35 -21.25
N THR A 210 17.35 -4.76 -20.54
CA THR A 210 17.69 -6.18 -20.33
C THR A 210 17.12 -6.79 -19.05
N ASP A 211 16.55 -5.98 -18.17
CA ASP A 211 16.05 -6.43 -16.87
C ASP A 211 14.65 -7.06 -17.00
N GLN A 212 14.54 -8.37 -16.73
CA GLN A 212 13.28 -9.11 -16.80
C GLN A 212 12.80 -9.50 -15.41
N ALA A 213 11.54 -9.17 -15.09
CA ALA A 213 10.94 -9.57 -13.83
C ALA A 213 10.71 -11.10 -13.73
N PRO A 214 10.73 -11.65 -12.51
CA PRO A 214 10.38 -13.06 -12.26
C PRO A 214 8.92 -13.37 -12.64
N THR A 215 8.67 -14.53 -13.25
CA THR A 215 7.33 -14.93 -13.77
C THR A 215 6.69 -16.12 -13.04
N GLY A 216 7.20 -16.56 -11.88
CA GLY A 216 6.63 -17.72 -11.17
C GLY A 216 6.92 -17.82 -9.67
N LEU A 217 6.10 -18.60 -8.95
CA LEU A 217 6.31 -19.02 -7.56
C LEU A 217 7.21 -20.27 -7.50
N LYS A 218 8.20 -20.28 -6.59
CA LYS A 218 9.04 -21.46 -6.34
C LYS A 218 8.25 -22.43 -5.47
N ARG A 219 8.44 -23.73 -5.68
CA ARG A 219 7.99 -24.77 -4.73
C ARG A 219 8.72 -24.59 -3.40
N LEU A 220 8.00 -24.74 -2.30
CA LEU A 220 8.59 -24.84 -0.96
C LEU A 220 8.28 -26.24 -0.41
N GLY A 221 9.23 -27.16 -0.57
CA GLY A 221 9.03 -28.59 -0.22
C GLY A 221 7.78 -29.17 -0.91
N PRO A 222 6.82 -29.75 -0.15
CA PRO A 222 5.59 -30.32 -0.72
C PRO A 222 4.55 -29.28 -1.15
N ILE A 223 4.72 -28.01 -0.77
CA ILE A 223 3.75 -26.95 -1.07
C ILE A 223 4.03 -26.41 -2.48
N TYR A 224 3.19 -26.83 -3.42
CA TYR A 224 3.21 -26.35 -4.80
C TYR A 224 1.93 -25.60 -5.14
N ILE A 225 2.08 -24.32 -5.45
CA ILE A 225 1.01 -23.52 -6.02
C ILE A 225 1.19 -23.50 -7.53
N SER A 226 0.29 -24.16 -8.25
CA SER A 226 0.31 -24.15 -9.71
C SER A 226 0.21 -22.72 -10.26
N LYS A 227 0.82 -22.45 -11.42
CA LYS A 227 0.74 -21.16 -12.11
C LYS A 227 -0.71 -20.65 -12.28
N LYS A 228 -1.66 -21.55 -12.53
CA LYS A 228 -3.09 -21.24 -12.66
C LYS A 228 -3.72 -20.72 -11.35
N ARG A 229 -3.24 -21.19 -10.19
CA ARG A 229 -3.74 -20.80 -8.86
C ARG A 229 -2.91 -19.69 -8.19
N ALA A 230 -1.69 -19.44 -8.68
CA ALA A 230 -0.76 -18.43 -8.16
C ALA A 230 -1.40 -17.04 -8.01
N ARG A 231 -2.13 -16.59 -9.03
CA ARG A 231 -2.80 -15.28 -9.02
C ARG A 231 -3.86 -15.19 -7.93
N GLY A 232 -4.76 -16.17 -7.86
CA GLY A 232 -5.82 -16.19 -6.84
C GLY A 232 -5.26 -16.30 -5.43
N TRP A 233 -4.15 -17.05 -5.27
CA TRP A 233 -3.45 -17.14 -4.00
C TRP A 233 -2.84 -15.79 -3.58
N LEU A 234 -2.13 -15.08 -4.46
CA LEU A 234 -1.57 -13.75 -4.16
C LEU A 234 -2.68 -12.75 -3.83
N VAL A 235 -3.76 -12.72 -4.62
CA VAL A 235 -4.94 -11.88 -4.34
C VAL A 235 -5.52 -12.19 -2.96
N GLY A 236 -5.72 -13.46 -2.64
CA GLY A 236 -6.31 -13.88 -1.37
C GLY A 236 -5.45 -13.45 -0.17
N ASN A 237 -4.14 -13.66 -0.26
CA ASN A 237 -3.19 -13.21 0.78
C ASN A 237 -3.18 -11.68 0.90
N ALA A 238 -3.08 -10.95 -0.22
CA ALA A 238 -3.07 -9.49 -0.23
C ALA A 238 -4.38 -8.90 0.35
N THR A 239 -5.53 -9.48 -0.02
CA THR A 239 -6.84 -9.04 0.47
C THR A 239 -6.97 -9.28 1.97
N LEU A 240 -6.51 -10.43 2.47
CA LEU A 240 -6.49 -10.71 3.90
C LEU A 240 -5.61 -9.72 4.66
N LEU A 241 -4.44 -9.37 4.13
CA LEU A 241 -3.56 -8.36 4.73
C LEU A 241 -4.21 -6.97 4.78
N VAL A 242 -4.93 -6.57 3.73
CA VAL A 242 -5.72 -5.32 3.74
C VAL A 242 -6.81 -5.37 4.80
N MET A 243 -7.56 -6.47 4.92
CA MET A 243 -8.60 -6.61 5.93
C MET A 243 -8.02 -6.52 7.36
N LEU A 244 -6.88 -7.18 7.61
CA LEU A 244 -6.17 -7.08 8.88
C LEU A 244 -5.67 -5.65 9.14
N ALA A 245 -5.12 -4.97 8.14
CA ALA A 245 -4.68 -3.59 8.28
C ALA A 245 -5.84 -2.64 8.61
N LEU A 246 -6.99 -2.80 7.96
CA LEU A 246 -8.20 -2.02 8.26
C LEU A 246 -8.73 -2.30 9.66
N ALA A 247 -8.69 -3.56 10.12
CA ALA A 247 -9.07 -3.90 11.49
C ALA A 247 -8.13 -3.26 12.52
N LEU A 248 -6.81 -3.30 12.30
CA LEU A 248 -5.83 -2.64 13.15
C LEU A 248 -5.98 -1.12 13.14
N LEU A 249 -6.28 -0.51 11.99
CA LEU A 249 -6.62 0.93 11.90
C LEU A 249 -7.90 1.27 12.66
N GLY A 250 -8.93 0.43 12.57
CA GLY A 250 -10.16 0.58 13.34
C GLY A 250 -9.88 0.55 14.84
N LEU A 251 -9.05 -0.39 15.30
CA LEU A 251 -8.59 -0.45 16.69
C LEU A 251 -7.76 0.79 17.07
N TYR A 252 -6.89 1.27 16.18
CA TYR A 252 -6.13 2.50 16.41
C TYR A 252 -7.08 3.70 16.61
N PHE A 253 -8.01 3.93 15.69
CA PHE A 253 -8.94 5.06 15.74
C PHE A 253 -9.89 4.97 16.93
N TYR A 254 -10.36 3.77 17.29
CA TYR A 254 -11.21 3.56 18.47
C TYR A 254 -10.50 3.97 19.77
N ASN A 255 -9.18 3.80 19.83
CA ASN A 255 -8.38 4.10 21.01
C ASN A 255 -7.68 5.46 20.94
N LEU A 256 -7.92 6.28 19.89
CA LEU A 256 -7.47 7.66 19.90
C LEU A 256 -8.29 8.43 20.94
N PRO A 257 -7.65 9.19 21.85
CA PRO A 257 -8.38 10.00 22.80
C PRO A 257 -9.29 10.97 22.04
N ALA A 258 -10.57 11.03 22.42
CA ALA A 258 -11.46 12.07 21.94
C ALA A 258 -10.86 13.44 22.34
N PRO A 259 -10.89 14.44 21.45
CA PRO A 259 -10.50 15.79 21.83
C PRO A 259 -11.38 16.23 23.00
N THR A 260 -10.75 16.56 24.12
CA THR A 260 -11.38 17.16 25.32
C THR A 260 -11.61 18.64 25.10
#